data_AF-A0A9E2I9X1-F1
#
_entry.id   AF-A0A9E2I9X1-F1
#
_cell.length_a   1.000
_cell.length_b   1.000
_cell.length_c   1.000
_cell.angle_alpha   90.00
_cell.angle_beta   90.00
_cell.angle_gamma   90.00
#
_symmetry.space_group_name_H-M   'P 1'
#
loop_
_entity.id
_entity.type
_entity.pdbx_description
1 polymer ?
#
loop_
_entity_poly.entity_id
_entity_poly.type
_entity_poly.pdbx_seq_one_letter_code
_entity_poly.pdbx_strand_id
1 'polypeptide(L)'
;MKEVNKELKEDIFDEERAIEEVLERLFKIKAKFNTLSKEDYSVEPAMGTYLMNFYNGVENILKRIAKNYYFAMPKGESWHKELLNLAFNPPQEKVAIFSREIAERLHAYRNFRHRFISGYGFQLKGEKMIGLIDNIEPLWDDIKKAMSDFWDKI
;
A
#
# COMPACT_ATOMS: atom_id res chain seq x y z
N MET A 1 3.20 14.44 23.33
CA MET A 1 3.89 14.36 22.02
C MET A 1 4.80 13.15 21.93
N LYS A 2 5.83 12.99 22.78
CA LYS A 2 6.72 11.80 22.71
C LYS A 2 5.99 10.46 22.88
N GLU A 3 5.05 10.37 23.84
CA GLU A 3 4.29 9.12 24.06
C GLU A 3 3.31 8.80 22.92
N VAL A 4 2.61 9.82 22.40
CA VAL A 4 1.68 9.67 21.26
C VAL A 4 2.41 9.25 19.99
N ASN A 5 3.62 9.77 19.73
CA ASN A 5 4.42 9.36 18.60
C ASN A 5 4.97 7.93 18.76
N LYS A 6 5.21 7.49 20.00
CA LYS A 6 5.64 6.12 20.29
C LYS A 6 4.53 5.11 20.01
N GLU A 7 3.33 5.33 20.54
CA GLU A 7 2.16 4.47 20.28
C GLU A 7 1.83 4.41 18.79
N LEU A 8 1.84 5.56 18.10
CA LEU A 8 1.64 5.63 16.66
C LEU A 8 2.69 4.84 15.88
N LYS A 9 3.95 4.87 16.30
CA LYS A 9 5.04 4.13 15.67
C LYS A 9 4.88 2.63 15.87
N GLU A 10 4.51 2.17 17.06
CA GLU A 10 4.21 0.76 17.35
C GLU A 10 3.03 0.25 16.50
N ASP A 11 1.95 1.03 16.44
CA ASP A 11 0.77 0.76 15.59
C ASP A 11 1.11 0.61 14.09
N ILE A 12 2.01 1.44 13.59
CA ILE A 12 2.45 1.39 12.18
C ILE A 12 3.39 0.21 11.96
N PHE A 13 4.25 -0.11 12.92
CA PHE A 13 5.12 -1.28 12.85
C PHE A 13 4.33 -2.60 12.77
N ASP A 14 3.18 -2.69 13.44
CA ASP A 14 2.25 -3.82 13.28
C ASP A 14 1.70 -3.93 11.85
N GLU A 15 1.34 -2.80 11.24
CA GLU A 15 0.86 -2.77 9.86
C GLU A 15 1.99 -3.13 8.87
N GLU A 16 3.23 -2.67 9.11
CA GLU A 16 4.40 -3.06 8.32
C GLU A 16 4.58 -4.58 8.31
N ARG A 17 4.51 -5.23 9.49
CA ARG A 17 4.61 -6.70 9.59
C ARG A 17 3.49 -7.41 8.84
N ALA A 18 2.27 -6.90 8.92
CA ALA A 18 1.14 -7.46 8.18
C ALA A 18 1.34 -7.34 6.66
N ILE A 19 1.90 -6.22 6.19
CA ILE A 19 2.26 -6.03 4.77
C ILE A 19 3.35 -7.01 4.35
N GLU A 20 4.39 -7.21 5.15
CA GLU A 20 5.46 -8.17 4.85
C GLU A 20 4.92 -9.60 4.70
N GLU A 21 4.01 -10.02 5.58
CA GLU A 21 3.35 -11.33 5.45
C GLU A 21 2.51 -11.43 4.16
N VAL A 22 1.81 -10.35 3.78
CA VAL A 22 1.07 -10.27 2.51
C VAL A 22 2.00 -10.44 1.32
N LEU A 23 3.16 -9.77 1.33
CA LEU A 23 4.16 -9.86 0.25
C LEU A 23 4.76 -11.26 0.16
N GLU A 24 5.12 -11.88 1.29
CA GLU A 24 5.64 -13.24 1.32
C GLU A 24 4.64 -14.23 0.68
N ARG A 25 3.36 -14.14 1.05
CA ARG A 25 2.30 -14.97 0.49
C ARG A 25 2.08 -14.69 -1.00
N LEU A 26 2.14 -13.44 -1.43
CA LEU A 26 2.05 -13.04 -2.83
C LEU A 26 3.14 -13.70 -3.67
N PHE A 27 4.40 -13.64 -3.24
CA PHE A 27 5.51 -14.22 -3.99
C PHE A 27 5.44 -15.75 -4.07
N LYS A 28 4.98 -16.42 -3.01
CA LYS A 28 4.70 -17.87 -3.03
C LYS A 28 3.64 -18.24 -4.08
N ILE A 29 2.60 -17.42 -4.23
CA ILE A 29 1.55 -17.65 -5.23
C ILE A 29 2.02 -17.30 -6.64
N LYS A 30 2.75 -16.20 -6.81
CA LYS A 30 3.37 -15.82 -8.08
C LYS A 30 4.28 -16.93 -8.61
N ALA A 31 5.04 -17.60 -7.75
CA ALA A 31 5.87 -18.74 -8.16
C ALA A 31 5.04 -19.89 -8.74
N LYS A 32 3.82 -20.13 -8.23
CA LYS A 32 2.90 -21.15 -8.75
C LYS A 32 2.29 -20.77 -10.10
N PHE A 33 2.09 -19.48 -10.36
CA PHE A 33 1.55 -18.98 -11.63
C PHE A 33 2.33 -19.49 -12.85
N ASN A 34 3.67 -19.57 -12.74
CA ASN A 34 4.52 -20.06 -13.83
C ASN A 34 4.54 -21.59 -13.98
N THR A 35 3.94 -22.33 -13.04
CA THR A 35 4.01 -23.80 -12.97
C THR A 35 2.67 -24.50 -13.18
N LEU A 36 1.57 -23.79 -13.01
CA LEU A 36 0.22 -24.34 -13.12
C LEU A 36 -0.27 -24.33 -14.57
N SER A 37 -1.16 -25.26 -14.91
CA SER A 37 -1.74 -25.32 -16.25
C SER A 37 -2.65 -24.10 -16.48
N LYS A 38 -2.88 -23.76 -17.76
CA LYS A 38 -3.80 -22.67 -18.15
C LYS A 38 -5.26 -22.88 -17.70
N GLU A 39 -5.57 -24.01 -17.06
CA GLU A 39 -6.90 -24.40 -16.60
C GLU A 39 -7.09 -24.17 -15.08
N ASP A 40 -6.04 -23.78 -14.35
CA ASP A 40 -6.14 -23.40 -12.94
C ASP A 40 -6.46 -21.90 -12.79
N TYR A 41 -7.74 -21.59 -12.64
CA TYR A 41 -8.25 -20.22 -12.51
C TYR A 41 -8.16 -19.64 -11.08
N SER A 42 -7.49 -20.33 -10.14
CA SER A 42 -7.44 -19.91 -8.74
C SER A 42 -6.32 -18.92 -8.43
N VAL A 43 -5.28 -18.86 -9.26
CA VAL A 43 -4.03 -18.13 -8.99
C VAL A 43 -4.21 -16.63 -9.16
N GLU A 44 -4.81 -16.19 -10.27
CA GLU A 44 -5.00 -14.77 -10.57
C GLU A 44 -5.87 -14.04 -9.54
N PRO A 45 -7.04 -14.57 -9.11
CA PRO A 45 -7.84 -13.97 -8.05
C PRO A 45 -7.06 -13.87 -6.73
N ALA A 46 -6.24 -14.89 -6.42
CA ALA A 46 -5.41 -14.87 -5.23
C ALA A 46 -4.34 -13.78 -5.31
N MET A 47 -3.60 -13.69 -6.43
CA MET A 47 -2.62 -12.61 -6.66
C MET A 47 -3.27 -11.23 -6.54
N GLY A 48 -4.43 -11.03 -7.16
CA GLY A 48 -5.16 -9.76 -7.07
C GLY A 48 -5.61 -9.43 -5.65
N THR A 49 -6.00 -10.43 -4.86
CA THR A 49 -6.33 -10.25 -3.44
C THR A 49 -5.13 -9.78 -2.64
N TYR A 50 -3.95 -10.37 -2.84
CA TYR A 50 -2.74 -9.92 -2.12
C TYR A 50 -2.25 -8.54 -2.58
N LEU A 51 -2.34 -8.21 -3.87
CA LEU A 51 -2.07 -6.85 -4.37
C LEU A 51 -2.99 -5.80 -3.74
N MET A 52 -4.28 -6.13 -3.60
CA MET A 52 -5.24 -5.27 -2.91
C MET A 52 -4.88 -5.12 -1.42
N ASN A 53 -4.52 -6.22 -0.75
CA ASN A 53 -4.18 -6.21 0.67
C ASN A 53 -2.92 -5.39 0.95
N PHE A 54 -1.91 -5.45 0.09
CA PHE A 54 -0.72 -4.59 0.17
C PHE A 54 -1.13 -3.11 0.19
N TYR A 55 -1.93 -2.68 -0.79
CA TYR A 55 -2.33 -1.28 -0.87
C TYR A 55 -3.25 -0.87 0.28
N ASN A 56 -4.14 -1.76 0.74
CA ASN A 56 -4.96 -1.51 1.93
C ASN A 56 -4.08 -1.28 3.17
N GLY A 57 -2.99 -2.04 3.33
CA GLY A 57 -2.05 -1.85 4.43
C GLY A 57 -1.37 -0.48 4.37
N VAL A 58 -0.91 -0.07 3.19
CA VAL A 58 -0.36 1.29 2.99
C VAL A 58 -1.40 2.36 3.32
N GLU A 59 -2.66 2.19 2.91
CA GLU A 59 -3.73 3.12 3.29
C GLU A 59 -3.97 3.16 4.80
N ASN A 60 -3.84 2.03 5.51
CA ASN A 60 -3.98 1.99 6.97
C ASN A 60 -2.86 2.76 7.67
N ILE A 61 -1.62 2.62 7.22
CA ILE A 61 -0.48 3.44 7.69
C ILE A 61 -0.83 4.93 7.50
N LEU A 62 -1.21 5.32 6.29
CA LEU A 62 -1.52 6.72 5.98
C LEU A 62 -2.71 7.25 6.77
N LYS A 63 -3.74 6.45 7.02
CA LYS A 63 -4.88 6.84 7.88
C LYS A 63 -4.43 7.15 9.31
N ARG A 64 -3.55 6.30 9.87
CA ARG A 64 -3.03 6.50 11.23
C ARG A 64 -2.21 7.78 11.31
N ILE A 65 -1.34 8.05 10.34
CA ILE A 65 -0.60 9.32 10.24
C ILE A 65 -1.55 10.51 10.06
N ALA A 66 -2.51 10.41 9.14
CA ALA A 66 -3.46 11.49 8.85
C ALA A 66 -4.30 11.85 10.09
N LYS A 67 -4.68 10.86 10.89
CA LYS A 67 -5.46 11.03 12.11
C LYS A 67 -4.61 11.59 13.27
N ASN A 68 -3.43 11.01 13.50
CA ASN A 68 -2.68 11.23 14.75
C ASN A 68 -1.53 12.24 14.63
N TYR A 69 -1.04 12.50 13.42
CA TYR A 69 0.07 13.43 13.19
C TYR A 69 -0.34 14.63 12.34
N TYR A 70 -1.01 14.41 11.20
CA TYR A 70 -1.48 15.51 10.34
C TYR A 70 -2.76 16.16 10.85
N PHE A 71 -3.57 15.46 11.63
CA PHE A 71 -4.89 15.89 12.10
C PHE A 71 -5.82 16.36 10.96
N ALA A 72 -5.69 15.73 9.79
CA ALA A 72 -6.30 16.17 8.53
C ALA A 72 -6.97 15.00 7.78
N MET A 73 -7.72 14.15 8.49
CA MET A 73 -8.34 12.96 7.87
C MET A 73 -9.30 13.36 6.72
N PRO A 74 -9.07 12.88 5.48
CA PRO A 74 -9.97 13.12 4.36
C PRO A 74 -11.36 12.51 4.55
N LYS A 75 -12.36 13.08 3.88
CA LYS A 75 -13.77 12.66 3.96
C LYS A 75 -14.40 12.57 2.56
N GLY A 76 -15.55 11.91 2.46
CA GLY A 76 -16.28 11.77 1.19
C GLY A 76 -15.69 10.71 0.26
N GLU A 77 -16.24 10.55 -0.95
CA GLU A 77 -15.90 9.45 -1.87
C GLU A 77 -14.46 9.52 -2.41
N SER A 78 -13.87 10.71 -2.47
CA SER A 78 -12.49 10.96 -2.93
C SER A 78 -11.42 10.73 -1.85
N TRP A 79 -11.81 10.33 -0.64
CA TRP A 79 -10.90 10.26 0.52
C TRP A 79 -9.62 9.46 0.23
N HIS A 80 -9.72 8.37 -0.52
CA HIS A 80 -8.57 7.54 -0.90
C HIS A 80 -7.50 8.31 -1.68
N LYS A 81 -7.92 9.20 -2.59
CA LYS A 81 -7.01 10.02 -3.41
C LYS A 81 -6.40 11.14 -2.55
N GLU A 82 -7.22 11.78 -1.74
CA GLU A 82 -6.79 12.84 -0.83
C GLU A 82 -5.80 12.33 0.22
N LEU A 83 -5.96 11.09 0.68
CA LEU A 83 -5.05 10.47 1.63
C LEU A 83 -3.64 10.30 1.05
N LEU A 84 -3.52 9.87 -0.21
CA LEU A 84 -2.22 9.83 -0.91
C LEU A 84 -1.65 11.24 -1.10
N ASN A 85 -2.48 12.25 -1.39
CA ASN A 85 -2.03 13.63 -1.50
C ASN A 85 -1.43 14.15 -0.19
N LEU A 86 -2.06 13.84 0.95
CA LEU A 86 -1.53 14.22 2.26
C LEU A 86 -0.19 13.57 2.58
N ALA A 87 0.08 12.37 2.05
CA ALA A 87 1.31 11.65 2.32
C ALA A 87 2.57 12.39 1.81
N PHE A 88 2.46 13.11 0.68
CA PHE A 88 3.57 13.88 0.10
C PHE A 88 3.40 15.40 0.21
N ASN A 89 2.20 15.88 0.53
CA ASN A 89 1.89 17.30 0.68
C ASN A 89 1.00 17.53 1.93
N PRO A 90 1.56 17.34 3.14
CA PRO A 90 0.82 17.49 4.38
C PRO A 90 0.58 18.98 4.73
N PRO A 91 -0.19 19.27 5.79
CA PRO A 91 -0.33 20.64 6.31
C PRO A 91 1.02 21.30 6.62
N GLN A 92 1.03 22.63 6.62
CA GLN A 92 2.21 23.43 6.97
C GLN A 92 2.77 22.98 8.34
N GLU A 93 4.10 22.99 8.48
CA GLU A 93 4.84 22.55 9.68
C GLU A 93 4.84 21.03 9.95
N LYS A 94 4.21 20.22 9.09
CA LYS A 94 4.28 18.75 9.17
C LYS A 94 5.29 18.18 8.18
N VAL A 95 5.96 17.11 8.60
CA VAL A 95 6.89 16.37 7.73
C VAL A 95 6.08 15.43 6.82
N ALA A 96 6.37 15.45 5.52
CA ALA A 96 5.80 14.48 4.59
C ALA A 96 6.37 13.08 4.87
N ILE A 97 5.50 12.08 4.96
CA ILE A 97 5.94 10.68 5.15
C ILE A 97 6.49 10.10 3.85
N PHE A 98 5.97 10.50 2.69
CA PHE A 98 6.41 10.03 1.38
C PHE A 98 6.87 11.16 0.48
N SER A 99 7.75 10.83 -0.47
CA SER A 99 8.03 11.69 -1.61
C SER A 99 6.87 11.66 -2.61
N ARG A 100 6.82 12.64 -3.52
CA ARG A 100 5.86 12.63 -4.63
C ARG A 100 6.00 11.36 -5.49
N GLU A 101 7.23 10.90 -5.71
CA GLU A 101 7.51 9.71 -6.51
C GLU A 101 6.89 8.43 -5.92
N ILE A 102 7.01 8.23 -4.59
CA ILE A 102 6.37 7.09 -3.91
C ILE A 102 4.84 7.16 -4.06
N ALA A 103 4.26 8.35 -3.87
CA ALA A 103 2.82 8.55 -4.02
C ALA A 103 2.33 8.28 -5.46
N GLU A 104 3.11 8.69 -6.48
CA GLU A 104 2.81 8.42 -7.88
C GLU A 104 2.83 6.92 -8.20
N ARG A 105 3.81 6.18 -7.67
CA ARG A 105 3.86 4.71 -7.82
C ARG A 105 2.69 4.03 -7.13
N LEU A 106 2.26 4.52 -5.97
CA LEU A 106 1.08 4.01 -5.25
C LEU A 106 -0.24 4.22 -6.01
N HIS A 107 -0.34 5.19 -6.92
CA HIS A 107 -1.54 5.36 -7.76
C HIS A 107 -1.86 4.13 -8.60
N ALA A 108 -0.86 3.40 -9.08
CA ALA A 108 -1.08 2.17 -9.86
C ALA A 108 -1.83 1.11 -9.04
N TYR A 109 -1.44 0.94 -7.77
CA TYR A 109 -2.06 -0.01 -6.84
C TYR A 109 -3.45 0.45 -6.37
N ARG A 110 -3.64 1.74 -6.12
CA ARG A 110 -4.97 2.33 -5.86
C ARG A 110 -5.95 2.04 -6.99
N ASN A 111 -5.51 2.31 -8.22
CA ASN A 111 -6.31 2.10 -9.42
C ASN A 111 -6.59 0.62 -9.66
N PHE A 112 -5.63 -0.25 -9.34
CA PHE A 112 -5.82 -1.69 -9.37
C PHE A 112 -6.90 -2.12 -8.38
N ARG A 113 -6.79 -1.74 -7.09
CA ARG A 113 -7.80 -2.03 -6.05
C ARG A 113 -9.20 -1.63 -6.48
N HIS A 114 -9.36 -0.41 -6.99
CA HIS A 114 -10.66 0.08 -7.43
C HIS A 114 -11.28 -0.81 -8.52
N ARG A 115 -10.47 -1.20 -9.51
CA ARG A 115 -10.90 -2.12 -10.58
C ARG A 115 -11.18 -3.53 -10.05
N PHE A 116 -10.32 -4.06 -9.19
CA PHE A 116 -10.44 -5.40 -8.63
C PHE A 116 -11.73 -5.56 -7.82
N ILE A 117 -12.06 -4.59 -6.97
CA ILE A 117 -13.27 -4.59 -6.14
C ILE A 117 -14.54 -4.39 -6.98
N SER A 118 -14.48 -3.65 -8.10
CA SER A 118 -15.64 -3.36 -8.96
C SER A 118 -16.23 -4.56 -9.72
N GLY A 119 -15.81 -5.79 -9.42
CA GLY A 119 -16.38 -7.02 -9.99
C GLY A 119 -15.76 -7.47 -11.33
N TYR A 120 -14.86 -6.67 -11.91
CA TYR A 120 -14.09 -7.04 -13.10
C TYR A 120 -12.79 -7.79 -12.77
N GLY A 121 -12.68 -8.37 -11.56
CA GLY A 121 -11.52 -9.13 -11.09
C GLY A 121 -11.09 -10.23 -12.06
N PHE A 122 -12.06 -10.92 -12.68
CA PHE A 122 -11.85 -11.97 -13.68
C PHE A 122 -11.40 -11.45 -15.06
N GLN A 123 -11.58 -10.15 -15.35
CA GLN A 123 -11.12 -9.52 -16.59
C GLN A 123 -9.71 -8.91 -16.46
N LEU A 124 -9.17 -8.85 -15.25
CA LEU A 124 -7.81 -8.38 -15.01
C LEU A 124 -6.83 -9.45 -15.50
N LYS A 125 -6.35 -9.26 -16.74
CA LYS A 125 -5.31 -10.10 -17.34
C LYS A 125 -4.14 -10.26 -16.36
N GLY A 126 -3.74 -11.51 -16.09
CA GLY A 126 -2.59 -11.86 -15.23
C GLY A 126 -1.33 -11.05 -15.54
N GLU A 127 -1.06 -10.78 -16.82
CA GLU A 127 0.06 -9.94 -17.29
C GLU A 127 0.10 -8.55 -16.64
N LYS A 128 -1.06 -7.91 -16.42
CA LYS A 128 -1.15 -6.60 -15.76
C LYS A 128 -0.85 -6.70 -14.26
N MET A 129 -1.16 -7.84 -13.64
CA MET A 129 -0.81 -8.10 -12.23
C MET A 129 0.68 -8.38 -12.09
N ILE A 130 1.29 -9.15 -12.99
CA ILE A 130 2.73 -9.43 -12.96
C ILE A 130 3.54 -8.13 -12.95
N GLY A 131 3.21 -7.17 -13.82
CA GLY A 131 3.88 -5.87 -13.81
C GLY A 131 3.75 -5.11 -12.48
N LEU A 132 2.63 -5.21 -11.75
CA LEU A 132 2.51 -4.64 -10.41
C LEU A 132 3.33 -5.42 -9.39
N ILE A 133 3.30 -6.76 -9.45
CA ILE A 133 4.02 -7.65 -8.54
C ILE A 133 5.53 -7.49 -8.70
N ASP A 134 6.04 -7.31 -9.92
CA ASP A 134 7.46 -7.10 -10.17
C ASP A 134 7.98 -5.77 -9.59
N ASN A 135 7.11 -4.77 -9.46
CA ASN A 135 7.46 -3.45 -8.95
C ASN A 135 7.14 -3.26 -7.45
N ILE A 136 6.55 -4.26 -6.79
CA ILE A 136 6.03 -4.11 -5.43
C ILE A 136 7.13 -4.12 -4.37
N GLU A 137 8.14 -4.96 -4.53
CA GLU A 137 9.24 -5.09 -3.57
C GLU A 137 10.15 -3.86 -3.59
N PRO A 138 10.61 -3.35 -4.76
CA PRO A 138 11.32 -2.08 -4.82
C PRO A 138 10.50 -0.91 -4.24
N LEU A 139 9.18 -0.89 -4.45
CA LEU A 139 8.32 0.15 -3.88
C LEU A 139 8.23 0.02 -2.36
N TRP A 140 8.10 -1.20 -1.86
CA TRP A 140 8.03 -1.45 -0.42
C TRP A 140 9.32 -1.07 0.29
N ASP A 141 10.48 -1.33 -0.32
CA ASP A 141 11.77 -0.90 0.23
C ASP A 141 11.90 0.63 0.30
N ASP A 142 11.46 1.34 -0.75
CA ASP A 142 11.43 2.80 -0.73
C ASP A 142 10.45 3.36 0.31
N ILE A 143 9.30 2.70 0.50
CA ILE A 143 8.33 3.05 1.54
C ILE A 143 8.94 2.86 2.94
N LYS A 144 9.56 1.71 3.22
CA LYS A 144 10.25 1.46 4.51
C LYS A 144 11.32 2.51 4.80
N LYS A 145 12.12 2.85 3.80
CA LYS A 145 13.13 3.90 3.92
C LYS A 145 12.50 5.24 4.23
N ALA A 146 11.46 5.63 3.50
CA ALA A 146 10.75 6.89 3.72
C ALA A 146 10.12 6.95 5.13
N MET A 147 9.57 5.84 5.63
CA MET A 147 9.05 5.75 7.00
C MET A 147 10.16 5.90 8.04
N SER A 148 11.32 5.24 7.84
CA SER A 148 12.49 5.42 8.72
C SER A 148 12.91 6.89 8.79
N ASP A 149 13.10 7.52 7.62
CA ASP A 149 13.49 8.93 7.52
C ASP A 149 12.43 9.88 8.13
N PHE A 150 11.16 9.50 8.08
CA PHE A 150 10.06 10.25 8.69
C PHE A 150 10.14 10.20 10.21
N TRP A 151 10.36 9.02 10.79
CA TRP A 151 10.48 8.85 12.25
C TRP A 151 11.69 9.57 12.85
N ASP A 152 12.78 9.72 12.10
CA ASP A 152 13.96 10.45 12.55
C ASP A 152 13.72 11.97 12.64
N LYS A 153 12.66 12.47 11.99
CA LYS A 153 12.34 13.91 11.91
C LYS A 153 11.25 14.37 12.88
N ILE A 154 10.55 13.46 13.57
CA ILE A 154 9.35 13.81 14.38
C ILE A 154 9.37 13.30 15.82
#